data_AF-A0AAD5E972-F1
#
_entry.id   AF-A0AAD5E972-F1
#
_cell.length_a   1.000
_cell.length_b   1.000
_cell.length_c   1.000
_cell.angle_alpha   90.00
_cell.angle_beta   90.00
_cell.angle_gamma   90.00
#
_symmetry.space_group_name_H-M   'P 1'
#
loop_
_entity.id
_entity.type
_entity.pdbx_description
1 polymer ?
#
loop_
_entity_poly.entity_id
_entity_poly.type
_entity_poly.pdbx_seq_one_letter_code
_entity_poly.pdbx_strand_id
1 'polypeptide(L)'
;MAGMVMATYNNNCHGSSRCNKSMGPTCINASNRFIDGNTYGQYTSKVYGDYTAIYSCTSTYPSLRGSDMKNLFSNIYGNQGCKGCGSHAFNGGSCEVTYNFCANCRDSGPN
;
A
#
# COMPACT_ATOMS: atom_id res chain seq x y z
N MET A 1 -12.63 -12.03 -21.61
CA MET A 1 -11.52 -12.53 -20.75
C MET A 1 -10.57 -11.34 -20.57
N ALA A 2 -10.27 -10.77 -19.42
CA ALA A 2 -10.31 -11.25 -18.05
C ALA A 2 -10.87 -10.14 -17.13
N GLY A 3 -11.73 -10.51 -16.18
CA GLY A 3 -12.19 -9.62 -15.12
C GLY A 3 -11.01 -9.26 -14.22
N MET A 4 -10.55 -8.02 -14.31
CA MET A 4 -9.57 -7.48 -13.36
C MET A 4 -10.29 -7.23 -12.03
N VAL A 5 -10.17 -8.26 -11.18
CA VAL A 5 -10.20 -8.27 -9.71
C VAL A 5 -10.93 -7.09 -9.06
N MET A 6 -12.12 -7.40 -8.53
CA MET A 6 -12.96 -6.59 -7.66
C MET A 6 -12.14 -5.69 -6.72
N ALA A 7 -12.18 -4.37 -6.96
CA ALA A 7 -11.84 -3.35 -5.98
C ALA A 7 -12.81 -3.50 -4.81
N THR A 8 -12.45 -4.36 -3.85
CA THR A 8 -13.26 -4.64 -2.69
C THR A 8 -12.94 -3.54 -1.69
N TYR A 9 -13.85 -2.61 -1.51
CA TYR A 9 -13.87 -1.63 -0.42
C TYR A 9 -13.73 -2.35 0.92
N ASN A 10 -12.51 -2.59 1.39
CA ASN A 10 -12.34 -3.38 2.59
C ASN A 10 -11.02 -3.01 3.25
N ASN A 11 -11.09 -2.12 4.23
CA ASN A 11 -10.06 -2.01 5.26
C ASN A 11 -9.88 -3.39 5.87
N ASN A 12 -8.84 -4.09 5.46
CA ASN A 12 -8.75 -5.51 5.73
C ASN A 12 -7.31 -5.90 5.97
N CYS A 13 -7.13 -6.86 6.88
CA CYS A 13 -5.83 -7.49 7.11
C CYS A 13 -5.66 -8.74 6.23
N HIS A 14 -6.36 -8.80 5.10
CA HIS A 14 -6.32 -9.91 4.15
C HIS A 14 -5.27 -9.64 3.09
N GLY A 15 -4.00 -9.78 3.47
CA GLY A 15 -2.94 -9.91 2.49
C GLY A 15 -2.69 -11.36 2.08
N SER A 16 -1.67 -11.58 1.26
CA SER A 16 -1.16 -12.94 0.97
C SER A 16 -0.98 -13.72 2.28
N SER A 17 -1.35 -14.99 2.31
CA SER A 17 -1.10 -15.90 3.46
C SER A 17 0.40 -16.05 3.80
N ARG A 18 1.27 -15.61 2.88
CA ARG A 18 2.71 -15.46 3.11
C ARG A 18 3.03 -14.30 4.04
N CYS A 19 2.21 -13.24 4.10
CA CYS A 19 2.33 -12.15 5.05
C CYS A 19 1.84 -12.56 6.44
N ASN A 20 2.57 -13.44 7.12
CA ASN A 20 2.21 -13.91 8.46
C ASN A 20 2.65 -12.90 9.56
N LYS A 21 2.07 -13.01 10.76
CA LYS A 21 2.11 -12.15 11.96
C LYS A 21 3.49 -11.64 12.45
N SER A 22 4.61 -12.09 11.87
CA SER A 22 5.97 -11.64 12.19
C SER A 22 6.58 -10.72 11.12
N MET A 23 5.82 -10.35 10.08
CA MET A 23 6.30 -9.65 8.90
C MET A 23 5.89 -8.16 8.82
N GLY A 24 5.27 -7.64 9.88
CA GLY A 24 4.97 -6.21 10.03
C GLY A 24 6.15 -5.26 9.74
N PRO A 25 7.39 -5.55 10.18
CA PRO A 25 8.52 -4.62 9.98
C PRO A 25 8.91 -4.43 8.52
N THR A 26 8.85 -5.47 7.69
CA THR A 26 9.31 -5.43 6.29
C THR A 26 8.34 -4.71 5.36
N CYS A 27 7.04 -4.80 5.62
CA CYS A 27 6.03 -3.99 4.94
C CYS A 27 6.21 -2.50 5.28
N ILE A 28 6.46 -2.16 6.54
CA ILE A 28 6.73 -0.77 6.97
C ILE A 28 7.97 -0.22 6.25
N ASN A 29 9.00 -1.05 6.04
CA ASN A 29 10.18 -0.65 5.26
C ASN A 29 9.84 -0.32 3.80
N ALA A 30 8.89 -1.03 3.17
CA ALA A 30 8.42 -0.70 1.83
C ALA A 30 7.74 0.69 1.78
N SER A 31 6.91 1.03 2.78
CA SER A 31 6.35 2.40 2.87
C SER A 31 7.37 3.46 3.28
N ASN A 32 8.44 3.10 3.99
CA ASN A 32 9.52 4.03 4.31
C ASN A 32 10.34 4.45 3.09
N ARG A 33 10.25 3.71 1.97
CA ARG A 33 10.85 4.08 0.69
C ARG A 33 10.18 5.29 0.03
N PHE A 34 8.98 5.67 0.47
CA PHE A 34 8.38 6.94 0.04
C PHE A 34 9.17 8.09 0.67
N ILE A 35 9.61 9.04 -0.15
CA ILE A 35 10.43 10.18 0.28
C ILE A 35 9.49 11.34 0.58
N ASP A 36 9.60 11.93 1.78
CA ASP A 36 8.65 12.94 2.26
C ASP A 36 8.58 14.19 1.37
N GLY A 37 9.70 14.54 0.72
CA GLY A 37 9.78 15.64 -0.24
C GLY A 37 9.26 15.34 -1.65
N ASN A 38 8.97 14.08 -1.97
CA ASN A 38 8.43 13.68 -3.27
C ASN A 38 6.90 13.62 -3.24
N THR A 39 6.30 13.91 -4.39
CA THR A 39 4.88 13.72 -4.63
C THR A 39 4.66 12.49 -5.49
N TYR A 40 3.68 11.68 -5.09
CA TYR A 40 3.35 10.41 -5.72
C TYR A 40 1.96 10.51 -6.34
N GLY A 41 1.87 10.18 -7.62
CA GLY A 41 0.60 10.19 -8.34
C GLY A 41 -0.30 9.03 -7.95
N GLN A 42 -1.52 9.05 -8.48
CA GLN A 42 -2.60 8.09 -8.23
C GLN A 42 -2.27 6.59 -8.43
N TYR A 43 -1.13 6.25 -9.05
CA TYR A 43 -0.61 4.88 -9.12
C TYR A 43 0.88 4.90 -8.83
N THR A 44 1.28 4.36 -7.69
CA THR A 44 2.67 4.25 -7.28
C THR A 44 2.83 3.02 -6.41
N SER A 45 3.95 2.34 -6.53
CA SER A 45 4.32 1.26 -5.63
C SER A 45 5.77 1.37 -5.23
N LYS A 46 6.07 1.05 -3.98
CA LYS A 46 7.44 0.92 -3.51
C LYS A 46 7.68 -0.49 -2.98
N VAL A 47 8.83 -1.04 -3.34
CA VAL A 47 9.21 -2.40 -3.01
C VAL A 47 10.41 -2.40 -2.08
N TYR A 48 10.39 -3.32 -1.12
CA TYR A 48 11.50 -3.59 -0.22
C TYR A 48 11.62 -5.10 0.00
N GLY A 49 12.68 -5.70 -0.55
CA GLY A 49 12.82 -7.16 -0.60
C GLY A 49 11.64 -7.78 -1.35
N ASP A 50 10.96 -8.72 -0.70
CA ASP A 50 9.77 -9.40 -1.28
C ASP A 50 8.43 -8.70 -0.92
N TYR A 51 8.45 -7.45 -0.46
CA TYR A 51 7.26 -6.75 0.01
C TYR A 51 7.02 -5.48 -0.79
N THR A 52 5.76 -5.18 -1.06
CA THR A 52 5.34 -4.01 -1.82
C THR A 52 4.30 -3.20 -1.07
N ALA A 53 4.47 -1.88 -1.11
CA ALA A 53 3.56 -0.87 -0.63
C ALA A 53 2.96 -0.18 -1.86
N ILE A 54 1.71 -0.46 -2.14
CA ILE A 54 1.00 -0.04 -3.35
C ILE A 54 0.02 1.07 -2.98
N TYR A 55 0.06 2.17 -3.70
CA TYR A 55 -0.92 3.24 -3.65
C TYR A 55 -1.63 3.28 -5.01
N SER A 56 -2.95 3.17 -4.98
CA SER A 56 -3.79 3.20 -6.17
C SER A 56 -5.09 3.93 -5.91
N CYS A 57 -5.50 4.80 -6.84
CA CYS A 57 -6.83 5.41 -6.87
C CYS A 57 -7.58 5.08 -8.16
N THR A 58 -8.85 4.71 -8.03
CA THR A 58 -9.73 4.40 -9.17
C THR A 58 -10.15 5.63 -9.96
N SER A 59 -10.05 6.82 -9.37
CA SER A 59 -10.37 8.11 -9.98
C SER A 59 -9.20 9.08 -9.86
N THR A 60 -9.20 10.12 -10.70
CA THR A 60 -8.21 11.20 -10.65
C THR A 60 -8.17 11.80 -9.26
N TYR A 61 -7.10 11.51 -8.53
CA TYR A 61 -6.87 12.01 -7.18
C TYR A 61 -5.58 12.83 -7.15
N PRO A 62 -5.53 13.95 -6.40
CA PRO A 62 -4.32 14.74 -6.28
C PRO A 62 -3.13 13.89 -5.81
N SER A 63 -1.94 14.23 -6.32
CA SER A 63 -0.70 13.59 -5.87
C SER A 63 -0.51 13.84 -4.37
N LEU A 64 -0.11 12.80 -3.65
CA LEU A 64 0.13 12.85 -2.21
C LEU A 64 1.61 12.94 -1.91
N ARG A 65 1.98 13.60 -0.81
CA ARG A 65 3.40 13.64 -0.39
C ARG A 65 3.80 12.30 0.21
N GLY A 66 5.10 11.99 0.16
CA GLY A 66 5.62 10.78 0.80
C GLY A 66 5.29 10.69 2.30
N SER A 67 5.20 11.82 3.00
CA SER A 67 4.78 11.87 4.40
C SER A 67 3.33 11.43 4.59
N ASP A 68 2.44 11.85 3.68
CA ASP A 68 1.03 11.48 3.70
C ASP A 68 0.87 10.00 3.37
N MET A 69 1.62 9.51 2.38
CA MET A 69 1.71 8.08 2.04
C MET A 69 2.08 7.26 3.28
N LYS A 70 3.19 7.59 3.96
CA LYS A 70 3.62 6.88 5.18
C LYS A 70 2.54 6.87 6.25
N ASN A 71 1.85 8.00 6.44
CA ASN A 71 0.79 8.11 7.43
C ASN A 71 -0.42 7.21 7.08
N LEU A 72 -0.84 7.20 5.81
CA LEU A 72 -1.90 6.32 5.31
C LEU A 72 -1.55 4.85 5.49
N PHE A 73 -0.33 4.46 5.14
CA PHE A 73 0.16 3.09 5.32
C PHE A 73 0.27 2.70 6.81
N SER A 74 0.67 3.64 7.68
CA SER A 74 0.72 3.43 9.14
C SER A 74 -0.66 3.09 9.73
N ASN A 75 -1.75 3.62 9.16
CA ASN A 75 -3.11 3.30 9.61
C ASN A 75 -3.47 1.81 9.48
N ILE A 76 -2.86 1.06 8.56
CA ILE A 76 -3.07 -0.39 8.43
C ILE A 76 -2.61 -1.13 9.70
N TYR A 77 -1.50 -0.70 10.30
CA TYR A 77 -0.99 -1.30 11.53
C TYR A 77 -1.56 -0.62 12.78
N GLY A 78 -1.52 0.71 12.82
CA GLY A 78 -1.86 1.50 14.00
C GLY A 78 -3.36 1.59 14.27
N ASN A 79 -4.19 1.72 13.23
CA ASN A 79 -5.63 1.90 13.38
C ASN A 79 -6.40 0.57 13.19
N GLN A 80 -6.04 -0.23 12.18
CA GLN A 80 -6.71 -1.52 11.92
C GLN A 80 -6.13 -2.69 12.72
N GLY A 81 -4.93 -2.55 13.30
CA GLY A 81 -4.30 -3.61 14.09
C GLY A 81 -3.81 -4.81 13.25
N CYS A 82 -3.64 -4.65 11.94
CA CYS A 82 -3.09 -5.72 11.10
C CYS A 82 -1.68 -6.07 11.56
N LYS A 83 -1.32 -7.37 11.58
CA LYS A 83 0.02 -7.84 12.01
C LYS A 83 0.94 -8.25 10.85
N GLY A 84 0.45 -8.09 9.63
CA GLY A 84 1.13 -8.44 8.40
C GLY A 84 0.60 -7.55 7.28
N CYS A 85 0.37 -8.11 6.11
CA CYS A 85 -0.20 -7.37 4.99
C CYS A 85 -1.66 -6.98 5.25
N GLY A 86 -2.06 -5.89 4.62
CA GLY A 86 -3.39 -5.33 4.74
C GLY A 86 -3.58 -4.19 3.77
N SER A 87 -4.81 -3.71 3.69
CA SER A 87 -5.21 -2.63 2.81
C SER A 87 -6.01 -1.61 3.60
N HIS A 88 -5.78 -0.34 3.29
CA HIS A 88 -6.53 0.78 3.84
C HIS A 88 -7.09 1.62 2.71
N ALA A 89 -8.42 1.60 2.59
CA ALA A 89 -9.16 2.42 1.66
C ALA A 89 -9.57 3.74 2.34
N PHE A 90 -9.45 4.84 1.59
CA PHE A 90 -9.79 6.19 2.01
C PHE A 90 -10.50 6.95 0.88
N ASN A 91 -10.96 8.17 1.15
CA ASN A 91 -11.74 8.99 0.20
C ASN A 91 -12.98 8.27 -0.35
N GLY A 92 -13.82 7.74 0.56
CA GLY A 92 -14.99 6.93 0.19
C GLY A 92 -14.64 5.61 -0.50
N GLY A 93 -13.37 5.19 -0.43
CA GLY A 93 -12.81 4.01 -1.11
C GLY A 93 -12.43 4.24 -2.56
N SER A 94 -12.33 5.49 -3.00
CA SER A 94 -11.79 5.83 -4.32
C SER A 94 -10.27 5.66 -4.40
N CYS A 95 -9.61 5.64 -3.24
CA CYS A 95 -8.17 5.45 -3.11
C CYS A 95 -7.88 4.38 -2.06
N GLU A 96 -6.87 3.57 -2.29
CA GLU A 96 -6.38 2.61 -1.32
C GLU A 96 -4.86 2.60 -1.26
N VAL A 97 -4.36 2.28 -0.07
CA VAL A 97 -2.98 1.88 0.17
C VAL A 97 -2.95 0.44 0.63
N THR A 98 -2.09 -0.38 0.02
CA THR A 98 -2.09 -1.82 0.22
C THR A 98 -0.69 -2.34 0.39
N TYR A 99 -0.47 -3.08 1.46
CA TYR A 99 0.71 -3.91 1.64
C TYR A 99 0.45 -5.29 1.10
N ASN A 100 1.36 -5.78 0.26
CA ASN A 100 1.31 -7.15 -0.22
C ASN A 100 2.70 -7.77 -0.30
N PHE A 101 2.75 -9.09 -0.28
CA PHE A 101 3.95 -9.85 -0.60
C PHE A 101 4.07 -9.99 -2.12
N CYS A 102 5.20 -9.58 -2.67
CA CYS A 102 5.53 -9.76 -4.08
C CYS A 102 7.04 -9.86 -4.27
N ALA A 103 7.54 -11.08 -4.42
CA ALA A 103 8.97 -11.38 -4.60
C ALA A 103 9.60 -10.84 -5.89
N ASN A 104 8.77 -10.53 -6.90
CA ASN A 104 9.24 -10.05 -8.21
C ASN A 104 8.67 -8.68 -8.60
N CYS A 105 8.05 -7.96 -7.66
CA CYS A 105 7.55 -6.63 -7.95
C CYS A 105 8.70 -5.63 -8.04
N ARG A 106 8.50 -4.58 -8.83
CA ARG A 106 9.42 -3.44 -8.91
C ARG A 106 8.71 -2.18 -8.46
N ASP A 107 9.50 -1.20 -8.02
CA ASP A 107 8.97 0.13 -7.74
C ASP A 107 8.31 0.71 -8.99
N SER A 108 7.20 1.40 -8.78
CA SER A 108 6.47 2.13 -9.80
C SER A 108 6.25 3.56 -9.30
N GLY A 109 6.53 4.55 -10.13
CA GLY A 109 6.47 5.97 -9.77
C GLY A 109 7.84 6.63 -9.62
N PRO A 110 7.87 7.91 -9.22
CA PRO A 110 9.12 8.68 -9.10
C PRO A 110 10.05 8.05 -8.07
N ASN A 111 11.34 7.98 -8.40
CA ASN A 111 12.36 7.30 -7.59
C ASN A 111 12.61 8.05 -6.28
#